data_AF-A0A7S2RE72-F1
#
_entry.id   AF-A0A7S2RE72-F1
#
_cell.length_a   1.000
_cell.length_b   1.000
_cell.length_c   1.000
_cell.angle_alpha   90.00
_cell.angle_beta   90.00
_cell.angle_gamma   90.00
#
_symmetry.space_group_name_H-M   'P 1'
#
loop_
_entity.id
_entity.type
_entity.pdbx_description
1 polymer ?
#
loop_
_entity_poly.entity_id
_entity_poly.type
_entity_poly.pdbx_seq_one_letter_code
_entity_poly.pdbx_strand_id
1 'polypeptide(L)'
;GGSIETGNPSSFSNKILAFGFGFLILIISSSYTANLANFLSKQDVRTVKNMKMAIDKQLTICAPGTLQASLIDSYKDAKFEFIYALDYVKTAYKKLEDKKCDVFAADERDVASEIGCSDVLLNLDIALLNVPVGFAVQGKYATGLSDRMKLIQQKMGVTLDDVI
;
A
#
# COMPACT_ATOMS: atom_id res chain seq x y z
N GLY A 1 -44.79 -3.62 57.19
CA GLY A 1 -43.70 -4.12 56.35
C GLY A 1 -42.74 -2.98 56.13
N GLY A 2 -41.48 -3.13 56.56
CA GLY A 2 -40.52 -2.03 56.65
C GLY A 2 -39.94 -1.62 55.30
N SER A 3 -39.89 -0.32 55.06
CA SER A 3 -39.07 0.32 54.02
C SER A 3 -37.60 0.21 54.40
N ILE A 4 -36.78 -0.30 53.48
CA ILE A 4 -35.33 -0.39 53.61
C ILE A 4 -34.75 0.93 53.11
N GLU A 5 -34.53 1.89 54.01
CA GLU A 5 -33.70 3.05 53.71
C GLU A 5 -32.25 2.57 53.60
N THR A 6 -31.81 2.25 52.39
CA THR A 6 -30.39 1.95 52.11
C THR A 6 -29.64 3.27 51.90
N GLY A 7 -29.72 4.17 52.90
CA GLY A 7 -29.03 5.45 52.93
C GLY A 7 -27.77 5.33 53.76
N ASN A 8 -26.72 4.69 53.23
CA ASN A 8 -25.42 4.75 53.90
C ASN A 8 -24.95 6.21 53.84
N PRO A 9 -24.60 6.89 54.95
CA PRO A 9 -24.14 8.27 54.92
C PRO A 9 -22.82 8.31 54.14
N SER A 10 -22.90 8.63 52.84
CA SER A 10 -21.73 8.63 51.98
C SER A 10 -20.83 9.78 52.43
N SER A 11 -19.71 9.46 53.06
CA SER A 11 -18.63 10.40 53.32
C SER A 11 -18.31 11.21 52.06
N PHE A 12 -17.95 12.48 52.20
CA PHE A 12 -17.54 13.36 51.10
C PHE A 12 -16.47 12.69 50.21
N SER A 13 -15.57 11.92 50.82
CA SER A 13 -14.56 11.13 50.11
C SER A 13 -15.15 10.08 49.17
N ASN A 14 -16.26 9.42 49.55
CA ASN A 14 -16.94 8.44 48.70
C ASN A 14 -17.60 9.10 47.47
N LYS A 15 -18.09 10.34 47.61
CA LYS A 15 -18.67 11.07 46.48
C LYS A 15 -17.60 11.44 45.46
N ILE A 16 -16.43 11.88 45.92
CA ILE A 16 -15.27 12.16 45.04
C ILE A 16 -14.81 10.89 44.34
N LEU A 17 -14.73 9.77 45.08
CA LEU A 17 -14.30 8.50 44.52
C LEU A 17 -15.29 7.96 43.47
N ALA A 18 -16.59 8.06 43.73
CA ALA A 18 -17.63 7.68 42.78
C ALA A 18 -17.61 8.58 41.53
N PHE A 19 -17.40 9.89 41.69
CA PHE A 19 -17.29 10.82 40.57
C PHE A 19 -16.05 10.53 39.72
N GLY A 20 -14.88 10.33 40.34
CA GLY A 20 -13.64 9.99 39.63
C GLY A 20 -13.74 8.66 38.89
N PHE A 21 -14.38 7.65 39.49
CA PHE A 21 -14.60 6.36 38.84
C PHE A 21 -15.56 6.45 37.66
N GLY A 22 -16.66 7.21 37.79
CA GLY A 22 -17.57 7.50 36.67
C GLY A 22 -16.86 8.22 35.52
N PHE A 23 -16.02 9.21 35.83
CA PHE A 23 -15.23 9.93 34.85
C PHE A 23 -14.20 9.03 34.13
N LEU A 24 -13.54 8.13 34.87
CA LEU A 24 -12.63 7.14 34.30
C LEU A 24 -13.34 6.21 33.30
N ILE A 25 -14.54 5.71 33.63
CA ILE A 25 -15.34 4.88 32.73
C ILE A 25 -15.72 5.65 31.45
N LEU A 26 -16.06 6.93 31.58
CA LEU A 26 -16.34 7.79 30.42
C LEU A 26 -15.11 7.98 29.53
N ILE A 27 -13.91 8.13 30.10
CA ILE A 27 -12.66 8.22 29.33
C ILE A 27 -12.40 6.90 28.59
N ILE A 28 -12.53 5.76 29.27
CA ILE A 28 -12.25 4.44 28.67
C ILE A 28 -13.24 4.11 27.54
N SER A 29 -14.53 4.40 27.73
CA SER A 29 -15.52 4.20 26.66
C SER A 29 -15.28 5.15 25.48
N SER A 30 -14.96 6.41 25.74
CA SER A 30 -14.62 7.39 24.69
C SER A 30 -13.40 6.96 23.90
N SER A 31 -12.33 6.50 24.54
CA SER A 31 -11.12 6.04 23.85
C SER A 31 -11.36 4.81 22.99
N TYR A 32 -12.21 3.88 23.43
CA TYR A 32 -12.64 2.75 22.61
C TYR A 32 -13.38 3.20 21.35
N THR A 33 -14.37 4.10 21.50
CA THR A 33 -15.13 4.62 20.35
C THR A 33 -14.27 5.45 19.40
N ALA A 34 -13.31 6.23 19.91
CA ALA A 34 -12.37 6.99 19.09
C ALA A 34 -11.43 6.08 18.29
N ASN A 35 -10.95 5.00 18.92
CA ASN A 35 -10.10 4.03 18.23
C ASN A 35 -10.87 3.27 17.14
N LEU A 36 -12.13 2.91 17.42
CA LEU A 36 -13.02 2.31 16.44
C LEU A 36 -13.33 3.26 15.28
N ALA A 37 -13.60 4.53 15.56
CA ALA A 37 -13.83 5.55 14.55
C ALA A 37 -12.61 5.74 13.64
N ASN A 38 -11.40 5.77 14.21
CA ASN A 38 -10.16 5.84 13.44
C ASN A 38 -9.98 4.61 12.53
N PHE A 39 -10.38 3.42 12.97
CA PHE A 39 -10.34 2.21 12.14
C PHE A 39 -11.34 2.28 10.98
N LEU A 40 -12.57 2.73 11.23
CA LEU A 40 -13.61 2.87 10.19
C LEU A 40 -13.26 3.96 9.18
N SER A 41 -12.70 5.09 9.62
CA SER A 41 -12.23 6.15 8.72
C SER A 41 -11.09 5.72 7.79
N LYS A 42 -10.36 4.64 8.15
CA LYS A 42 -9.31 4.06 7.30
C LYS A 42 -9.81 2.95 6.37
N GLN A 43 -11.05 2.48 6.51
CA GLN A 43 -11.59 1.40 5.66
C GLN A 43 -12.23 1.88 4.36
N ASP A 44 -12.53 3.18 4.21
CA ASP A 44 -13.17 3.71 2.99
C ASP A 44 -12.19 3.99 1.85
N VAL A 45 -11.00 3.41 1.96
CA VAL A 45 -10.03 3.48 0.90
C VAL A 45 -10.34 2.33 -0.05
N ARG A 46 -10.49 2.63 -1.34
CA ARG A 46 -10.65 1.66 -2.43
C ARG A 46 -9.37 0.84 -2.63
N THR A 47 -8.87 0.24 -1.56
CA THR A 47 -7.62 -0.50 -1.51
C THR A 47 -7.85 -1.83 -2.19
N VAL A 48 -7.52 -1.88 -3.47
CA VAL A 48 -7.42 -3.12 -4.22
C VAL A 48 -6.22 -3.84 -3.66
N LYS A 49 -6.40 -4.90 -2.87
CA LYS A 49 -5.27 -5.62 -2.25
C LYS A 49 -4.61 -6.63 -3.18
N ASN A 50 -5.35 -7.15 -4.15
CA ASN A 50 -4.89 -8.20 -5.04
C ASN A 50 -5.45 -7.95 -6.45
N MET A 51 -4.77 -8.46 -7.48
CA MET A 51 -5.23 -8.36 -8.88
C MET A 51 -6.62 -8.99 -9.08
N LYS A 52 -6.92 -10.10 -8.39
CA LYS A 52 -8.26 -10.73 -8.40
C LYS A 52 -9.36 -9.75 -8.01
N MET A 53 -9.12 -8.92 -7.00
CA MET A 53 -10.08 -7.90 -6.55
C MET A 53 -10.25 -6.79 -7.59
N ALA A 54 -9.20 -6.46 -8.35
CA ALA A 54 -9.27 -5.50 -9.45
C ALA A 54 -10.18 -6.04 -10.57
N ILE A 55 -10.03 -7.33 -10.89
CA ILE A 55 -10.82 -8.03 -11.89
C ILE A 55 -12.29 -8.15 -11.45
N ASP A 56 -12.53 -8.59 -10.21
CA ASP A 56 -13.88 -8.76 -9.65
C ASP A 56 -14.65 -7.42 -9.62
N LYS A 57 -13.94 -6.32 -9.34
CA LYS A 57 -14.50 -4.96 -9.35
C LYS A 57 -14.54 -4.32 -10.75
N GLN A 58 -14.08 -5.03 -11.78
CA GLN A 58 -13.98 -4.56 -13.17
C GLN A 58 -13.25 -3.21 -13.33
N LEU A 59 -12.22 -2.98 -12.52
CA LEU A 59 -11.43 -1.76 -12.56
C LEU A 59 -10.58 -1.69 -13.82
N THR A 60 -10.42 -0.48 -14.35
CA THR A 60 -9.55 -0.23 -15.50
C THR A 60 -8.13 0.08 -15.02
N ILE A 61 -7.18 -0.77 -15.42
CA ILE A 61 -5.79 -0.74 -14.97
C ILE A 61 -4.91 -0.14 -16.06
N CYS A 62 -4.35 1.03 -15.78
CA CYS A 62 -3.32 1.63 -16.63
C CYS A 62 -2.01 0.85 -16.45
N ALA A 63 -1.42 0.39 -17.55
CA ALA A 63 -0.17 -0.38 -17.53
C ALA A 63 0.79 0.10 -18.64
N PRO A 64 2.12 -0.06 -18.46
CA PRO A 64 3.06 0.26 -19.51
C PRO A 64 2.88 -0.71 -20.69
N GLY A 65 2.81 -0.18 -21.90
CA GLY A 65 2.57 -0.97 -23.11
C GLY A 65 3.66 -1.99 -23.43
N THR A 66 4.87 -1.82 -22.87
CA THR A 66 5.98 -2.78 -22.97
C THR A 66 5.69 -4.11 -22.28
N LEU A 67 4.81 -4.12 -21.27
CA LEU A 67 4.43 -5.32 -20.51
C LEU A 67 3.14 -5.96 -21.00
N GLN A 68 2.56 -5.47 -22.10
CA GLN A 68 1.26 -5.90 -22.60
C GLN A 68 1.18 -7.43 -22.78
N ALA A 69 2.18 -8.03 -23.44
CA ALA A 69 2.16 -9.46 -23.71
C ALA A 69 2.14 -10.30 -22.43
N SER A 70 2.99 -9.95 -21.46
CA SER A 70 3.10 -10.67 -20.17
C SER A 70 1.85 -10.49 -19.30
N LEU A 71 1.29 -9.28 -19.28
CA LEU A 71 0.10 -8.96 -18.48
C LEU A 71 -1.17 -9.61 -19.03
N ILE A 72 -1.35 -9.62 -20.35
CA ILE A 72 -2.50 -10.28 -20.98
C ILE A 72 -2.42 -11.80 -20.77
N ASP A 73 -1.23 -12.39 -20.88
CA ASP A 73 -1.08 -13.83 -20.67
C ASP A 73 -1.38 -14.23 -19.21
N SER A 74 -0.92 -13.42 -18.26
CA SER A 74 -1.12 -13.66 -16.82
C SER A 74 -2.54 -13.33 -16.33
N TYR A 75 -3.20 -12.34 -16.92
CA TYR A 75 -4.48 -11.79 -16.43
C TYR A 75 -5.46 -11.50 -17.58
N LYS A 76 -5.98 -12.56 -18.20
CA LYS A 76 -6.87 -12.48 -19.39
C LYS A 76 -8.19 -11.75 -19.14
N ASP A 77 -8.70 -11.80 -17.91
CA ASP A 77 -10.00 -11.21 -17.53
C ASP A 77 -9.88 -9.75 -17.05
N ALA A 78 -8.67 -9.20 -16.98
CA ALA A 78 -8.45 -7.84 -16.52
C ALA A 78 -8.62 -6.81 -17.64
N LYS A 79 -9.21 -5.66 -17.31
CA LYS A 79 -9.34 -4.52 -18.23
C LYS A 79 -8.09 -3.66 -18.15
N PHE A 80 -7.23 -3.76 -19.16
CA PHE A 80 -6.01 -2.96 -19.25
C PHE A 80 -6.14 -1.83 -20.26
N GLU A 81 -5.63 -0.67 -19.88
CA GLU A 81 -5.38 0.47 -20.77
C GLU A 81 -3.86 0.64 -20.88
N PHE A 82 -3.29 0.27 -22.03
CA PHE A 82 -1.85 0.31 -22.24
C PHE A 82 -1.39 1.69 -22.70
N ILE A 83 -0.32 2.19 -22.08
CA ILE A 83 0.26 3.50 -22.39
C ILE A 83 1.67 3.30 -22.96
N TYR A 84 1.92 3.85 -24.14
CA TYR A 84 3.21 3.82 -24.84
C TYR A 84 3.86 5.21 -24.82
N ALA A 85 4.09 5.74 -23.62
CA ALA A 85 4.74 7.03 -23.42
C ALA A 85 6.05 6.83 -22.65
N LEU A 86 7.07 7.63 -22.96
CA LEU A 86 8.31 7.67 -22.17
C LEU A 86 8.04 8.17 -20.75
N ASP A 87 7.22 9.23 -20.63
CA ASP A 87 6.72 9.76 -19.36
C ASP A 87 5.46 8.99 -18.91
N TYR A 88 5.62 7.67 -18.77
CA TYR A 88 4.51 6.76 -18.45
C TYR A 88 3.79 7.18 -17.17
N VAL A 89 4.54 7.45 -16.10
CA VAL A 89 4.01 7.71 -14.76
C VAL A 89 3.16 8.99 -14.74
N LYS A 90 3.67 10.11 -15.25
CA LYS A 90 2.87 11.34 -15.45
C LYS A 90 1.63 11.13 -16.31
N THR A 91 1.75 10.38 -17.39
CA THR A 91 0.63 10.14 -18.31
C THR A 91 -0.44 9.26 -17.65
N ALA A 92 -0.03 8.22 -16.93
CA ALA A 92 -0.91 7.33 -16.18
C ALA A 92 -1.62 8.10 -15.05
N TYR A 93 -0.90 8.96 -14.34
CA TYR A 93 -1.47 9.82 -13.31
C TYR A 93 -2.51 10.80 -13.88
N LYS A 94 -2.23 11.44 -15.02
CA LYS A 94 -3.22 12.30 -15.69
C LYS A 94 -4.45 11.51 -16.13
N LYS A 95 -4.28 10.28 -16.64
CA LYS A 95 -5.40 9.39 -16.98
C LYS A 95 -6.21 8.95 -15.75
N LEU A 96 -5.57 8.82 -14.59
CA LEU A 96 -6.23 8.58 -13.31
C LEU A 96 -7.10 9.77 -12.91
N GLU A 97 -6.57 11.01 -13.01
CA GLU A 97 -7.34 12.24 -12.75
C GLU A 97 -8.52 12.41 -13.72
N ASP A 98 -8.30 12.10 -15.00
CA ASP A 98 -9.34 12.10 -16.04
C ASP A 98 -10.38 10.97 -15.89
N LYS A 99 -10.26 10.11 -14.86
CA LYS A 99 -11.09 8.91 -14.62
C LYS A 99 -11.12 7.93 -15.79
N LYS A 100 -10.07 7.91 -16.61
CA LYS A 100 -9.88 6.92 -17.67
C LYS A 100 -9.34 5.60 -17.13
N CYS A 101 -8.59 5.68 -16.03
CA CYS A 101 -8.13 4.52 -15.26
C CYS A 101 -8.57 4.67 -13.80
N ASP A 102 -8.80 3.54 -13.14
CA ASP A 102 -9.11 3.50 -11.70
C ASP A 102 -7.86 3.27 -10.86
N VAL A 103 -6.89 2.56 -11.44
CA VAL A 103 -5.58 2.25 -10.85
C VAL A 103 -4.52 2.23 -11.95
N PHE A 104 -3.25 2.44 -11.61
CA PHE A 104 -2.15 2.24 -12.56
C PHE A 104 -1.03 1.41 -11.92
N ALA A 105 -0.35 0.64 -12.77
CA ALA A 105 0.81 -0.17 -12.42
C ALA A 105 2.08 0.61 -12.76
N ALA A 106 2.98 0.85 -11.81
CA ALA A 106 4.26 1.50 -12.06
C ALA A 106 5.35 0.91 -11.17
N ASP A 107 6.61 1.15 -11.53
CA ASP A 107 7.74 0.91 -10.63
C ASP A 107 7.68 1.94 -9.49
N GLU A 108 7.87 1.47 -8.25
CA GLU A 108 7.82 2.32 -7.06
C GLU A 108 8.82 3.49 -7.14
N ARG A 109 9.99 3.25 -7.71
CA ARG A 109 11.05 4.25 -7.86
C ARG A 109 10.64 5.36 -8.81
N ASP A 110 9.98 4.99 -9.91
CA ASP A 110 9.53 5.96 -10.91
C ASP A 110 8.41 6.83 -10.32
N VAL A 111 7.48 6.24 -9.55
CA VAL A 111 6.41 6.98 -8.85
C VAL A 111 6.97 8.00 -7.88
N ALA A 112 7.91 7.59 -7.02
CA ALA A 112 8.52 8.47 -6.03
C ALA A 112 9.27 9.64 -6.69
N SER A 113 9.92 9.40 -7.84
CA SER A 113 10.69 10.42 -8.55
C SER A 113 9.84 11.43 -9.33
N GLU A 114 8.73 11.00 -9.94
CA GLU A 114 7.97 11.84 -10.88
C GLU A 114 6.78 12.57 -10.25
N ILE A 115 6.07 11.94 -9.31
CA ILE A 115 4.84 12.48 -8.73
C ILE A 115 5.09 13.03 -7.30
N GLY A 116 6.22 12.63 -6.70
CA GLY A 116 6.47 12.84 -5.28
C GLY A 116 5.54 12.00 -4.41
N CYS A 117 5.82 11.90 -3.10
CA CYS A 117 4.91 11.30 -2.14
C CYS A 117 3.69 12.21 -1.93
N SER A 118 2.81 12.29 -2.93
CA SER A 118 1.53 12.96 -2.79
C SER A 118 0.58 12.03 -2.03
N ASP A 119 -0.05 12.52 -0.96
CA ASP A 119 -0.93 11.78 -0.04
C ASP A 119 -2.12 11.06 -0.72
N VAL A 120 -2.33 11.31 -2.01
CA VAL A 120 -3.43 10.77 -2.83
C VAL A 120 -3.10 9.40 -3.43
N LEU A 121 -1.82 9.03 -3.53
CA LEU A 121 -1.42 7.72 -4.06
C LEU A 121 -1.27 6.71 -2.93
N LEU A 122 -2.27 5.84 -2.79
CA LEU A 122 -2.08 4.61 -2.02
C LEU A 122 -1.27 3.63 -2.85
N ASN A 123 0.00 3.48 -2.50
CA ASN A 123 0.79 2.35 -2.96
C ASN A 123 0.13 1.07 -2.46
N LEU A 124 -0.47 0.36 -3.41
CA LEU A 124 -0.93 -0.99 -3.22
C LEU A 124 0.31 -1.85 -3.41
N ASP A 125 0.86 -2.36 -2.31
CA ASP A 125 2.11 -3.12 -2.26
C ASP A 125 1.94 -4.50 -2.92
N ILE A 126 1.62 -4.49 -4.21
CA ILE A 126 1.21 -5.62 -5.02
C ILE A 126 2.16 -5.68 -6.19
N ALA A 127 3.10 -6.61 -6.09
CA ALA A 127 3.92 -6.99 -7.23
C ALA A 127 3.02 -7.62 -8.31
N LEU A 128 2.68 -6.84 -9.35
CA LEU A 128 1.93 -7.35 -10.51
C LEU A 128 2.79 -8.28 -11.37
N LEU A 129 4.08 -7.98 -11.46
CA LEU A 129 5.06 -8.73 -12.20
C LEU A 129 6.42 -8.56 -11.52
N ASN A 130 7.10 -9.66 -11.23
CA ASN A 130 8.51 -9.61 -10.83
C ASN A 130 9.36 -9.78 -12.10
N VAL A 131 9.81 -8.66 -12.66
CA VAL A 131 10.66 -8.67 -13.85
C VAL A 131 12.11 -8.62 -13.39
N PRO A 132 12.89 -9.71 -13.54
CA PRO A 132 14.31 -9.65 -13.22
C PRO A 132 14.99 -8.63 -14.15
N VAL A 133 15.62 -7.62 -13.56
CA VAL A 133 16.34 -6.59 -14.32
C VAL A 133 17.67 -7.19 -14.78
N GLY A 134 17.74 -7.53 -16.07
CA GLY A 134 18.97 -7.97 -16.71
C GLY A 134 19.69 -6.82 -17.40
N PHE A 135 21.01 -6.72 -17.23
CA PHE A 135 21.82 -5.82 -18.05
C PHE A 135 22.01 -6.44 -19.44
N ALA A 136 21.56 -5.72 -20.48
CA ALA A 136 21.84 -6.10 -21.85
C ALA A 136 23.32 -5.79 -22.16
N VAL A 137 24.12 -6.84 -22.34
CA VAL A 137 25.56 -6.72 -22.64
C VAL A 137 25.81 -7.28 -24.04
N GLN A 138 26.57 -6.57 -24.88
CA GLN A 138 27.01 -7.14 -26.16
C GLN A 138 27.82 -8.40 -25.90
N GLY A 139 27.58 -9.47 -26.67
CA GLY A 139 28.18 -10.80 -26.40
C GLY A 139 29.71 -10.80 -26.22
N LYS A 140 30.43 -9.92 -26.93
CA LYS A 140 31.89 -9.75 -26.79
C LYS A 140 32.36 -9.28 -25.40
N TYR A 141 31.48 -8.66 -24.62
CA TYR A 141 31.76 -8.18 -23.27
C TYR A 141 31.12 -9.06 -22.18
N ALA A 142 30.28 -10.03 -22.54
CA ALA A 142 29.57 -10.86 -21.57
C ALA A 142 30.53 -11.63 -20.65
N THR A 143 31.58 -12.24 -21.22
CA THR A 143 32.59 -12.99 -20.46
C THR A 143 33.38 -12.08 -19.52
N GLY A 144 33.84 -10.94 -20.03
CA GLY A 144 34.59 -9.97 -19.23
C GLY A 144 33.78 -9.36 -18.09
N LEU A 145 32.48 -9.11 -18.33
CA LEU A 145 31.58 -8.62 -17.30
C LEU A 145 31.30 -9.69 -16.23
N SER A 146 31.02 -10.93 -16.65
CA SER A 146 30.82 -12.07 -15.74
C SER A 146 32.04 -12.30 -14.83
N ASP A 147 33.26 -12.27 -15.39
CA ASP A 147 34.49 -12.47 -14.62
C ASP A 147 34.72 -11.33 -13.61
N ARG A 148 34.43 -10.09 -14.01
CA ARG A 148 34.53 -8.94 -13.10
C ARG A 148 33.48 -8.99 -12.00
N MET A 149 32.25 -9.40 -12.31
CA MET A 149 31.20 -9.56 -11.30
C MET A 149 31.58 -10.63 -10.28
N LYS A 150 32.13 -11.77 -10.70
CA LYS A 150 32.63 -12.82 -9.78
C LYS A 150 33.74 -12.31 -8.87
N LEU A 151 34.70 -11.54 -9.40
CA LEU A 151 35.77 -10.96 -8.61
C LEU A 151 35.25 -9.95 -7.57
N ILE A 152 34.23 -9.17 -7.94
CA ILE A 152 33.59 -8.23 -7.03
C ILE A 152 32.85 -8.97 -5.90
N GLN A 153 32.08 -10.02 -6.23
CA GLN A 153 31.41 -10.86 -5.24
C GLN A 153 32.42 -11.47 -4.25
N GLN A 154 33.54 -12.00 -4.75
CA GLN A 154 34.59 -12.58 -3.90
C GLN A 154 35.28 -11.55 -3.01
N LYS A 155 35.47 -10.31 -3.49
CA LYS A 155 36.16 -9.26 -2.72
C LYS A 155 35.27 -8.55 -1.72
N MET A 156 34.00 -8.33 -2.07
CA MET A 156 33.08 -7.57 -1.25
C MET A 156 32.20 -8.46 -0.37
N GLY A 157 32.12 -9.77 -0.63
CA GLY A 157 31.23 -10.68 0.08
C GLY A 157 29.74 -10.39 -0.15
N VAL A 158 29.42 -9.54 -1.13
CA VAL A 158 28.08 -9.11 -1.49
C VAL A 158 27.61 -9.97 -2.66
N THR A 159 26.46 -10.62 -2.50
CA THR A 159 25.81 -11.37 -3.58
C THR A 159 24.95 -10.44 -4.43
N LEU A 160 24.59 -10.85 -5.66
CA LEU A 160 23.75 -10.01 -6.51
C LEU A 160 22.37 -9.77 -5.87
N ASP A 161 21.92 -10.72 -5.05
CA ASP A 161 20.67 -10.69 -4.31
C ASP A 161 20.67 -9.66 -3.16
N ASP A 162 21.85 -9.17 -2.74
CA ASP A 162 21.96 -8.14 -1.69
C ASP A 162 21.83 -6.71 -2.25
N VAL A 163 21.86 -6.54 -3.58
CA VAL A 163 21.87 -5.25 -4.27
C VAL A 163 20.56 -4.99 -5.03
N ILE A 164 19.71 -6.01 -5.17
CA ILE A 164 18.43 -5.97 -5.92
C ILE A 164 17.26 -5.91 -4.94
#